data_AF-A0A536WLZ0-F1
#
_entry.id   AF-A0A536WLZ0-F1
#
_cell.length_a   1.000
_cell.length_b   1.000
_cell.length_c   1.000
_cell.angle_alpha   90.00
_cell.angle_beta   90.00
_cell.angle_gamma   90.00
#
_symmetry.space_group_name_H-M   'P 1'
#
loop_
_entity.id
_entity.type
_entity.pdbx_description
1 polymer ?
#
loop_
_entity_poly.entity_id
_entity_poly.type
_entity_poly.pdbx_seq_one_letter_code
_entity_poly.pdbx_strand_id
1 'polypeptide(L)'
;MRRPVVVLLGPSREAISGVTTHLNGLLGSRLVARFDLVHFQVGSEGRREGFFGRLARLAASPFLLAATLVRTGAELLHINTSLNRKAYWRDLGYLVVAKLCGARVLYQVHGG
;
A
#
# COMPACT_ATOMS: atom_id res chain seq x y z
N MET A 1 -20.64 -13.16 -9.35
CA MET A 1 -20.32 -12.77 -7.96
C MET A 1 -19.25 -11.68 -8.00
N ARG A 2 -19.33 -10.67 -7.14
CA ARG A 2 -18.31 -9.60 -7.08
C ARG A 2 -17.07 -10.15 -6.35
N ARG A 3 -15.88 -9.94 -6.90
CA ARG A 3 -14.63 -10.38 -6.26
C ARG A 3 -14.30 -9.46 -5.08
N PRO A 4 -13.75 -9.97 -3.96
CA PRO A 4 -13.28 -9.10 -2.89
C PRO A 4 -12.13 -8.23 -3.37
N VAL A 5 -12.15 -6.96 -2.97
CA VAL A 5 -11.12 -5.99 -3.34
C VAL A 5 -10.04 -5.95 -2.25
N VAL A 6 -8.79 -6.08 -2.69
CA VAL A 6 -7.61 -6.02 -1.81
C VAL A 6 -6.70 -4.89 -2.28
N VAL A 7 -6.45 -3.92 -1.41
CA VAL A 7 -5.46 -2.87 -1.67
C VAL A 7 -4.09 -3.35 -1.20
N LEU A 8 -3.13 -3.41 -2.11
CA LEU A 8 -1.74 -3.78 -1.86
C LEU A 8 -0.90 -2.52 -1.68
N LEU A 9 -0.42 -2.28 -0.47
CA LEU A 9 0.40 -1.13 -0.13
C LEU A 9 1.88 -1.50 -0.26
N GLY A 10 2.64 -0.74 -1.05
CA GLY A 10 4.09 -0.88 -1.14
C GLY A 10 4.73 0.01 -2.21
N PRO A 11 6.04 -0.12 -2.48
CA PRO A 11 6.80 0.80 -3.34
C PRO A 11 6.35 0.75 -4.81
N SER A 12 6.94 1.62 -5.62
CA SER A 12 6.82 1.54 -7.08
C SER A 12 7.06 0.11 -7.57
N ARG A 13 6.24 -0.32 -8.54
CA ARG A 13 6.35 -1.63 -9.22
C ARG A 13 7.64 -1.79 -10.03
N GLU A 14 8.33 -0.69 -10.30
CA GLU A 14 9.60 -0.62 -11.03
C GLU A 14 10.81 -0.51 -10.09
N ALA A 15 10.59 -0.39 -8.77
CA ALA A 15 11.69 -0.33 -7.83
C ALA A 15 12.40 -1.69 -7.71
N ILE A 16 13.73 -1.68 -7.67
CA ILE A 16 14.52 -2.90 -7.45
C ILE A 16 14.52 -3.19 -5.94
N SER A 17 13.64 -4.08 -5.50
CA SER A 17 13.56 -4.51 -4.09
C SER A 17 12.82 -5.84 -3.95
N GLY A 18 13.06 -6.57 -2.85
CA GLY A 18 12.33 -7.80 -2.53
C GLY A 18 10.82 -7.57 -2.37
N VAL A 19 10.41 -6.43 -1.80
CA VAL A 19 8.99 -6.07 -1.66
C VAL A 19 8.34 -5.86 -3.03
N THR A 20 9.04 -5.20 -3.96
CA THR A 20 8.52 -5.02 -5.33
C THR A 20 8.40 -6.34 -6.07
N THR A 21 9.38 -7.23 -5.95
CA THR A 21 9.31 -8.59 -6.53
C THR A 21 8.11 -9.35 -5.97
N HIS A 22 7.88 -9.28 -4.66
CA HIS A 22 6.71 -9.90 -4.01
C HIS A 22 5.39 -9.35 -4.56
N LEU A 23 5.24 -8.02 -4.63
CA LEU A 23 4.04 -7.36 -5.15
C LEU A 23 3.76 -7.74 -6.61
N ASN A 24 4.78 -7.71 -7.47
CA ASN A 24 4.63 -8.10 -8.86
C ASN A 24 4.27 -9.59 -8.99
N GLY A 25 4.77 -10.44 -8.11
CA GLY A 25 4.36 -11.84 -8.00
C GLY A 25 2.88 -12.00 -7.65
N LEU A 26 2.38 -11.27 -6.65
CA LEU A 26 0.95 -11.28 -6.29
C LEU A 26 0.07 -10.85 -7.47
N LEU A 27 0.43 -9.72 -8.10
CA LEU A 27 -0.30 -9.15 -9.24
C LEU A 27 -0.23 -10.02 -10.51
N GLY A 28 0.84 -10.82 -10.67
CA GLY A 28 1.01 -11.75 -11.79
C GLY A 28 0.47 -13.16 -11.53
N SER A 29 0.01 -13.45 -10.31
CA SER A 29 -0.43 -14.79 -9.92
C SER A 29 -1.90 -15.06 -10.26
N ARG A 30 -2.34 -16.31 -10.07
CA ARG A 30 -3.77 -16.71 -10.17
C ARG A 30 -4.68 -16.02 -9.15
N LEU A 31 -4.14 -15.28 -8.16
CA LEU A 31 -4.95 -14.52 -7.21
C LEU A 31 -5.85 -13.48 -7.89
N VAL A 32 -5.42 -12.90 -9.01
CA VAL A 32 -6.24 -11.93 -9.77
C VAL A 32 -7.53 -12.53 -10.32
N ALA A 33 -7.61 -13.87 -10.44
CA ALA A 33 -8.86 -14.54 -10.81
C ALA A 33 -9.87 -14.56 -9.65
N ARG A 34 -9.42 -14.43 -8.40
CA ARG A 34 -10.26 -14.52 -7.18
C ARG A 34 -10.45 -13.18 -6.47
N PHE A 35 -9.50 -12.26 -6.63
CA PHE A 35 -9.46 -10.97 -5.96
C PHE A 35 -9.24 -9.84 -6.97
N ASP A 36 -9.85 -8.69 -6.71
CA ASP A 36 -9.52 -7.45 -7.40
C ASP A 36 -8.37 -6.77 -6.64
N LEU A 37 -7.14 -6.94 -7.15
CA LEU A 37 -5.92 -6.42 -6.53
C LEU A 37 -5.64 -4.98 -7.01
N VAL A 38 -5.62 -4.03 -6.08
CA VAL A 38 -5.38 -2.61 -6.34
C VAL A 38 -4.04 -2.22 -5.71
N HIS A 39 -3.06 -1.79 -6.51
CA HIS A 39 -1.79 -1.31 -5.97
C HIS A 39 -1.93 0.15 -5.50
N PHE A 40 -1.55 0.40 -4.24
CA PHE A 40 -1.40 1.74 -3.69
C PHE A 40 0.08 1.99 -3.42
N GLN A 41 0.68 2.83 -4.26
CA GLN A 41 2.10 3.12 -4.18
C GLN A 41 2.42 3.95 -2.93
N VAL A 42 3.45 3.53 -2.20
CA VAL A 42 4.01 4.27 -1.07
C VAL A 42 5.53 4.12 -1.03
N GLY A 43 6.22 5.24 -0.87
CA GLY A 43 7.69 5.22 -0.84
C GLY A 43 8.30 4.97 -2.22
N SER A 44 9.57 5.35 -2.37
CA SER A 44 10.27 5.43 -3.66
C SER A 44 9.65 6.41 -4.68
N GLU A 45 8.56 7.09 -4.30
CA GLU A 45 7.92 8.21 -4.99
C GLU A 45 8.75 9.49 -4.87
N GLY A 46 8.59 10.39 -5.83
CA GLY A 46 9.11 11.75 -5.72
C GLY A 46 10.62 11.83 -5.55
N ARG A 47 11.42 10.94 -6.14
CA ARG A 47 12.90 11.03 -6.10
C ARG A 47 13.46 12.39 -6.58
N ARG A 48 12.67 13.14 -7.36
CA ARG A 48 12.99 14.49 -7.85
C ARG A 48 12.25 15.62 -7.13
N GLU A 49 11.59 15.34 -6.01
CA GLU A 49 10.79 16.33 -5.30
C GLU A 49 11.60 17.15 -4.28
N GLY A 50 11.21 18.41 -4.10
CA GLY A 50 11.69 19.23 -2.99
C GLY A 50 11.03 18.88 -1.66
N PHE A 51 11.58 19.42 -0.56
CA PHE A 51 11.09 19.18 0.80
C PHE A 51 9.57 19.42 0.95
N PHE A 52 9.05 20.52 0.41
CA PHE A 52 7.62 20.84 0.47
C PHE A 52 6.75 19.85 -0.30
N GLY A 53 7.21 19.38 -1.46
CA GLY A 53 6.50 18.34 -2.24
C GLY A 53 6.42 17.03 -1.47
N ARG A 54 7.51 16.65 -0.81
CA ARG A 54 7.54 15.47 0.05
C ARG A 54 6.57 15.59 1.22
N LEU A 55 6.55 16.74 1.89
CA LEU A 55 5.67 16.96 3.04
C LEU A 55 4.19 16.95 2.61
N ALA A 56 3.85 17.63 1.52
CA ALA A 56 2.50 17.63 0.95
C ALA A 56 2.05 16.21 0.59
N ARG A 57 2.92 15.40 -0.03
CA ARG A 57 2.58 14.00 -0.33
C ARG A 57 2.37 13.18 0.94
N LEU A 58 3.25 13.29 1.93
CA LEU A 58 3.11 12.55 3.19
C LEU A 58 1.83 12.94 3.94
N ALA A 59 1.46 14.22 3.91
CA ALA A 59 0.22 14.71 4.50
C ALA A 59 -1.02 14.26 3.72
N ALA A 60 -0.97 14.25 2.38
CA ALA A 60 -2.09 13.87 1.53
C ALA A 60 -2.31 12.34 1.45
N SER A 61 -1.25 11.55 1.59
CA SER A 61 -1.29 10.10 1.36
C SER A 61 -2.30 9.34 2.24
N PRO A 62 -2.46 9.62 3.54
CA PRO A 62 -3.53 9.02 4.36
C PRO A 62 -4.94 9.28 3.80
N PHE A 63 -5.22 10.50 3.33
CA PHE A 63 -6.52 10.85 2.75
C PHE A 63 -6.74 10.17 1.40
N LEU A 64 -5.68 10.08 0.58
CA LEU A 64 -5.72 9.33 -0.67
C LEU A 64 -5.99 7.85 -0.43
N LEU A 65 -5.36 7.25 0.60
CA LEU A 65 -5.62 5.87 0.98
C LEU A 65 -7.08 5.70 1.41
N ALA A 66 -7.59 6.57 2.28
CA ALA A 66 -8.99 6.53 2.72
C ALA A 66 -9.94 6.61 1.52
N ALA A 67 -9.69 7.55 0.61
CA ALA A 67 -10.48 7.69 -0.62
C ALA A 67 -10.41 6.42 -1.49
N THR A 68 -9.24 5.79 -1.63
CA THR A 68 -9.10 4.53 -2.36
C THR A 68 -9.88 3.40 -1.69
N LEU A 69 -9.78 3.24 -0.37
CA LEU A 69 -10.51 2.20 0.37
C LEU A 69 -12.03 2.36 0.21
N VAL A 70 -12.54 3.58 0.38
CA VAL A 70 -13.99 3.88 0.27
C VAL A 70 -14.48 3.71 -1.16
N ARG A 71 -13.79 4.28 -2.15
CA ARG A 71 -14.23 4.23 -3.57
C ARG A 71 -14.21 2.83 -4.15
N THR A 72 -13.24 2.02 -3.76
CA THR A 72 -13.12 0.64 -4.26
C THR A 72 -13.96 -0.35 -3.44
N GLY A 73 -14.40 0.03 -2.24
CA GLY A 73 -15.03 -0.88 -1.30
C GLY A 73 -14.06 -1.97 -0.85
N ALA A 74 -12.80 -1.60 -0.62
CA ALA A 74 -11.75 -2.54 -0.23
C ALA A 74 -12.02 -3.12 1.16
N GLU A 75 -12.08 -4.44 1.24
CA GLU A 75 -12.30 -5.17 2.49
C GLU A 75 -10.98 -5.50 3.20
N LEU A 76 -9.87 -5.46 2.46
CA LEU A 76 -8.53 -5.80 2.95
C LEU A 76 -7.48 -4.80 2.44
N LEU A 77 -6.70 -4.27 3.38
CA LEU A 77 -5.44 -3.59 3.11
C LEU A 77 -4.28 -4.54 3.44
N HIS A 78 -3.46 -4.87 2.45
CA HIS A 78 -2.22 -5.63 2.63
C HIS A 78 -1.04 -4.67 2.67
N ILE A 79 -0.47 -4.50 3.86
CA ILE A 79 0.68 -3.64 4.11
C ILE A 79 1.96 -4.47 3.98
N ASN A 80 2.79 -4.14 2.99
CA ASN A 80 4.08 -4.78 2.76
C ASN A 80 5.22 -3.88 3.28
N THR A 81 5.41 -3.86 4.60
CA THR A 81 6.42 -3.03 5.27
C THR A 81 7.82 -3.61 5.08
N SER A 82 8.80 -2.76 4.77
CA SER A 82 10.23 -3.08 4.89
C SER A 82 10.71 -2.86 6.33
N LEU A 83 11.67 -3.66 6.79
CA LEU A 83 12.21 -3.63 8.16
C LEU A 83 13.08 -2.38 8.42
N ASN A 84 12.48 -1.19 8.44
CA ASN A 84 13.12 0.07 8.79
C ASN A 84 12.18 1.02 9.54
N ARG A 85 12.75 1.89 10.39
CA ARG A 85 12.00 2.77 11.30
C ARG A 85 11.06 3.74 10.57
N LYS A 86 11.46 4.27 9.41
CA LYS A 86 10.66 5.25 8.66
C LYS A 86 9.41 4.60 8.06
N ALA A 87 9.55 3.40 7.49
CA ALA A 87 8.44 2.63 6.95
C ALA A 87 7.46 2.25 8.06
N TYR A 88 7.95 1.81 9.22
CA TYR A 88 7.09 1.47 10.36
C TYR A 88 6.12 2.59 10.76
N TRP A 89 6.62 3.80 11.00
CA TRP A 89 5.76 4.93 11.42
C TRP A 89 4.78 5.36 10.34
N ARG A 90 5.21 5.36 9.08
CA ARG A 90 4.33 5.65 7.95
C ARG A 90 3.20 4.61 7.86
N ASP A 91 3.56 3.33 7.96
CA ASP A 91 2.65 2.21 7.79
C ASP A 91 1.69 2.08 8.98
N LEU A 92 2.09 2.52 10.17
CA LEU A 92 1.18 2.71 11.31
C LEU A 92 0.07 3.72 10.98
N GLY A 93 0.40 4.84 10.33
CA GLY A 93 -0.59 5.81 9.88
C GLY A 93 -1.61 5.20 8.91
N TYR A 94 -1.14 4.40 7.94
CA TYR A 94 -2.02 3.70 7.01
C TYR A 94 -2.87 2.62 7.68
N LEU A 95 -2.33 1.91 8.68
CA LEU A 95 -3.09 0.96 9.49
C LEU A 95 -4.27 1.65 10.18
N VAL A 96 -4.03 2.81 10.81
CA VAL A 96 -5.10 3.58 11.49
C VAL A 96 -6.18 3.98 10.48
N VAL A 97 -5.78 4.52 9.31
CA VAL A 97 -6.73 4.86 8.24
C VAL A 97 -7.56 3.64 7.82
N ALA A 98 -6.93 2.49 7.60
CA ALA A 98 -7.62 1.28 7.19
C ALA A 98 -8.67 0.83 8.22
N LYS A 99 -8.33 0.89 9.52
CA LYS A 99 -9.26 0.56 10.60
C LYS A 99 -10.44 1.53 10.66
N LEU A 100 -10.20 2.83 10.48
CA LEU A 100 -11.27 3.84 10.41
C LEU A 100 -12.19 3.63 9.20
N CYS A 101 -11.65 3.12 8.08
CA CYS A 101 -12.44 2.76 6.90
C CYS A 101 -13.11 1.37 7.00
N GLY A 102 -12.97 0.64 8.12
CA GLY A 102 -13.55 -0.69 8.29
C GLY A 102 -12.82 -1.82 7.55
N ALA A 103 -11.67 -1.54 6.94
CA ALA A 103 -10.88 -2.55 6.23
C ALA A 103 -10.12 -3.46 7.20
N ARG A 104 -10.09 -4.76 6.90
CA ARG A 104 -9.17 -5.71 7.54
C ARG A 104 -7.74 -5.38 7.10
N VAL A 105 -6.77 -5.72 7.93
CA VAL A 105 -5.36 -5.41 7.66
C VAL A 105 -4.55 -6.71 7.69
N LEU A 106 -3.88 -7.02 6.59
CA LEU A 106 -2.82 -8.01 6.54
C LEU A 106 -1.50 -7.26 6.61
N TYR A 107 -0.75 -7.42 7.70
CA TYR A 107 0.53 -6.76 7.90
C TYR A 107 1.67 -7.75 7.70
N GLN A 108 2.48 -7.54 6.66
CA GLN A 108 3.58 -8.44 6.30
C GLN A 108 4.90 -7.67 6.29
N VAL A 109 5.76 -8.03 7.23
CA VAL A 109 7.09 -7.44 7.37
C VAL A 109 8.08 -8.21 6.50
N HIS A 110 8.86 -7.48 5.71
CA HIS A 110 9.92 -8.00 4.88
C HIS A 110 11.26 -7.52 5.43
N GLY A 111 12.08 -8.46 5.89
CA GLY A 111 13.45 -8.24 6.34
C GLY A 111 14.45 -8.82 5.35
N GLY A 112 15.54 -8.09 5.14
CA GLY A 112 16.69 -8.46 4.30
C GLY A 112 17.87 -7.60 4.68
#